data_AF-A0A9C6WWQ2-F1
#
_entry.id   AF-A0A9C6WWQ2-F1
#
_cell.length_a   1.000
_cell.length_b   1.000
_cell.length_c   1.000
_cell.angle_alpha   90.00
_cell.angle_beta   90.00
_cell.angle_gamma   90.00
#
_symmetry.space_group_name_H-M   'P 1'
#
loop_
_entity.id
_entity.type
_entity.pdbx_description
1 polymer ?
#
loop_
_entity_poly.entity_id
_entity_poly.type
_entity_poly.pdbx_seq_one_letter_code
_entity_poly.pdbx_strand_id
1 'polypeptide(L)'
;MSWCNPVATVFITLKSIFDRKKELQQLVVDSIFTNHKLGRSATGRAVSAIILDCKFWDDCFTICKPVGHLIYLLKVVDADDKPSLGYIYEGMLRAEDAIKEMFRQSKTAYQPYTYIINSRWDKHLKKDLHAAAYFLNPKFFFNENYKEAPNVMRGLLDLVNFYCKCNNLDSVQAMKEMHLFRDQKESFDRQEVIPAASELKPDEWWRLFGGSAPCLQKIAIRILSQASASSGCERNWSLFDQIHTKRRNRLEHYRLNDIVYVTYNLRLKSSQVDFWVTEEVVEKEPNFPSNVDDLLREIDADLYQSGGGSSGLYAASLDSSADQGGNEGEDHPTEADLQQVLADFDD
;
A
#
# COMPACT_ATOMS: atom_id res chain seq x y z
N MET A 1 -19.52 -1.53 6.77
CA MET A 1 -18.22 -1.27 7.43
C MET A 1 -17.18 -2.24 6.86
N SER A 2 -16.76 -2.04 5.62
CA SER A 2 -15.58 -2.71 5.10
C SER A 2 -14.59 -1.63 4.69
N TRP A 3 -13.30 -1.96 4.73
CA TRP A 3 -12.16 -1.08 4.42
C TRP A 3 -11.60 -0.26 5.58
N CYS A 4 -11.35 -0.91 6.71
CA CYS A 4 -10.17 -0.56 7.50
C CYS A 4 -9.13 -1.64 7.23
N ASN A 5 -8.14 -1.34 6.41
CA ASN A 5 -6.86 -2.02 6.48
C ASN A 5 -6.38 -1.88 7.94
N PRO A 6 -6.31 -2.96 8.76
CA PRO A 6 -6.11 -2.86 10.20
C PRO A 6 -4.84 -2.08 10.57
N VAL A 7 -3.89 -2.01 9.64
CA VAL A 7 -2.59 -1.36 9.76
C VAL A 7 -2.68 0.17 9.92
N ALA A 8 -3.69 0.85 9.36
CA ALA A 8 -3.75 2.32 9.34
C ALA A 8 -4.89 2.95 10.19
N THR A 9 -5.73 2.11 10.82
CA THR A 9 -6.98 2.52 11.49
C THR A 9 -6.80 3.66 12.50
N VAL A 10 -5.73 3.62 13.31
CA VAL A 10 -5.43 4.65 14.32
C VAL A 10 -5.17 6.01 13.67
N PHE A 11 -4.42 6.04 12.57
CA PHE A 11 -4.08 7.27 11.87
C PHE A 11 -5.26 7.82 11.06
N ILE A 12 -6.06 6.95 10.44
CA ILE A 12 -7.30 7.35 9.76
C ILE A 12 -8.27 7.98 10.77
N THR A 13 -8.39 7.39 11.96
CA THR A 13 -9.21 7.94 13.04
C THR A 13 -8.69 9.31 13.50
N LEU A 14 -7.38 9.44 13.74
CA LEU A 14 -6.76 10.70 14.15
C LEU A 14 -6.94 11.79 13.09
N LYS A 15 -6.76 11.44 11.81
CA LYS A 15 -6.98 12.33 10.67
C LYS A 15 -8.44 12.79 10.60
N SER A 16 -9.39 11.87 10.75
CA SER A 16 -10.82 12.21 10.77
C SER A 16 -11.18 13.18 11.91
N ILE A 17 -10.59 13.00 13.09
CA ILE A 17 -10.73 13.95 14.22
C ILE A 17 -10.12 15.31 13.84
N PHE A 18 -8.93 15.31 13.24
CA PHE A 18 -8.24 16.52 12.79
C PHE A 18 -9.05 17.33 11.77
N ASP A 19 -9.64 16.66 10.77
CA ASP A 19 -10.42 17.31 9.71
C ASP A 19 -11.72 17.94 10.23
N ARG A 20 -12.24 17.41 11.35
CA ARG A 20 -13.44 17.92 12.03
C ARG A 20 -13.12 18.88 13.16
N LYS A 21 -11.90 19.42 13.23
CA LYS A 21 -11.47 20.35 14.30
C LYS A 21 -12.47 21.47 14.54
N LYS A 22 -12.92 22.15 13.49
CA LYS A 22 -13.81 23.32 13.61
C LYS A 22 -15.18 22.93 14.16
N GLU A 23 -15.76 21.86 13.63
CA GLU A 23 -17.05 21.33 14.02
C GLU A 23 -17.01 20.79 15.46
N LEU A 24 -15.93 20.11 15.84
CA LEU A 24 -15.71 19.63 17.19
C LEU A 24 -15.55 20.78 18.19
N GLN A 25 -14.78 21.81 17.83
CA GLN A 25 -14.62 23.01 18.65
C GLN A 25 -15.95 23.75 18.85
N GLN A 26 -16.78 23.84 17.81
CA GLN A 26 -18.13 24.39 17.91
C GLN A 26 -19.05 23.53 18.81
N LEU A 27 -19.01 22.21 18.65
CA LEU A 27 -19.82 21.27 19.42
C LEU A 27 -19.54 21.40 20.93
N VAL A 28 -18.27 21.47 21.33
CA VAL A 28 -17.91 21.43 22.76
C VAL A 28 -18.21 22.72 23.51
N VAL A 29 -18.39 23.85 22.79
CA VAL A 29 -18.80 25.14 23.38
C VAL A 29 -20.31 25.38 23.27
N ASP A 30 -21.03 24.54 22.53
CA ASP A 30 -22.45 24.70 22.30
C ASP A 30 -23.27 24.52 23.60
N SER A 31 -24.31 25.36 23.75
CA SER A 31 -25.16 25.35 24.94
C SER A 31 -25.95 24.04 25.13
N ILE A 32 -26.27 23.34 24.04
CA ILE A 32 -26.97 22.06 24.07
C ILE A 32 -26.01 20.98 24.61
N PHE A 33 -24.78 20.94 24.10
CA PHE A 33 -23.78 19.97 24.54
C PHE A 33 -23.34 20.20 26.00
N THR A 34 -23.04 21.44 26.36
CA THR A 34 -22.60 21.81 27.73
C THR A 34 -23.67 21.56 28.78
N ASN A 35 -24.96 21.63 28.42
CA ASN A 35 -26.07 21.28 29.30
C ASN A 35 -26.44 19.79 29.28
N HIS A 36 -25.95 19.03 28.30
CA HIS A 36 -26.21 17.59 28.19
C HIS A 36 -25.46 16.80 29.28
N LYS A 37 -26.00 15.62 29.64
CA LYS A 37 -25.38 14.70 30.63
C LYS A 37 -23.92 14.37 30.30
N LEU A 38 -23.62 14.21 29.00
CA LEU A 38 -22.26 13.91 28.53
C LEU A 38 -21.31 15.10 28.76
N GLY A 39 -21.68 16.32 28.40
CA GLY A 39 -20.85 17.52 28.62
C GLY A 39 -20.60 17.81 30.10
N ARG A 40 -21.57 17.50 30.97
CA ARG A 40 -21.46 17.66 32.44
C ARG A 40 -20.68 16.54 33.13
N SER A 41 -20.36 15.46 32.45
CA SER A 41 -19.53 14.39 33.03
C SER A 41 -18.07 14.85 33.18
N ALA A 42 -17.32 14.22 34.08
CA ALA A 42 -15.88 14.49 34.21
C ALA A 42 -15.13 14.20 32.91
N THR A 43 -15.48 13.10 32.24
CA THR A 43 -14.92 12.70 30.94
C THR A 43 -15.26 13.71 29.84
N GLY A 44 -16.50 14.18 29.77
CA GLY A 44 -16.92 15.17 28.78
C GLY A 44 -16.16 16.48 28.92
N ARG A 45 -15.97 16.97 30.16
CA ARG A 45 -15.13 18.15 30.43
C ARG A 45 -13.67 17.95 30.02
N ALA A 46 -13.10 16.77 30.28
CA ALA A 46 -11.74 16.45 29.87
C ALA A 46 -11.60 16.44 28.33
N VAL A 47 -12.56 15.84 27.62
CA VAL A 47 -12.60 15.85 26.14
C VAL A 47 -12.75 17.26 25.60
N SER A 48 -13.63 18.09 26.18
CA SER A 48 -13.75 19.51 25.80
C SER A 48 -12.44 20.27 25.99
N ALA A 49 -11.72 20.03 27.09
CA ALA A 49 -10.43 20.67 27.33
C ALA A 49 -9.39 20.28 26.26
N ILE A 50 -9.34 19.01 25.85
CA ILE A 50 -8.45 18.53 24.78
C ILE A 50 -8.84 19.15 23.43
N ILE A 51 -10.12 19.17 23.08
CA ILE A 51 -10.62 19.73 21.81
C ILE A 51 -10.37 21.25 21.72
N LEU A 52 -10.34 21.95 22.84
CA LEU A 52 -10.05 23.39 22.87
C LEU A 52 -8.55 23.72 22.98
N ASP A 53 -7.69 22.74 23.26
CA ASP A 53 -6.26 22.93 23.37
C ASP A 53 -5.61 23.09 21.99
N CYS A 54 -4.99 24.25 21.74
CA CYS A 54 -4.23 24.49 20.51
C CYS A 54 -3.07 23.51 20.35
N LYS A 55 -2.39 23.14 21.44
CA LYS A 55 -1.24 22.24 21.40
C LYS A 55 -1.62 20.86 20.90
N PHE A 56 -2.75 20.31 21.37
CA PHE A 56 -3.28 19.04 20.87
C PHE A 56 -3.43 19.04 19.34
N TRP A 57 -3.97 20.11 18.75
CA TRP A 57 -4.14 20.20 17.31
C TRP A 57 -2.83 20.38 16.55
N ASP A 58 -1.87 21.13 17.10
CA ASP A 58 -0.53 21.27 16.52
C ASP A 58 0.21 19.93 16.51
N ASP A 59 0.08 19.15 17.59
CA ASP A 59 0.62 17.80 17.70
C ASP A 59 -0.08 16.85 16.69
N CYS A 60 -1.41 16.91 16.55
CA CYS A 60 -2.15 16.14 15.54
C CYS A 60 -1.71 16.48 14.11
N PHE A 61 -1.51 17.76 13.79
CA PHE A 61 -1.01 18.19 12.49
C PHE A 61 0.38 17.63 12.21
N THR A 62 1.26 17.68 13.22
CA THR A 62 2.63 17.17 13.14
C THR A 62 2.69 15.66 12.90
N ILE A 63 1.68 14.90 13.36
CA ILE A 63 1.57 13.45 13.12
C ILE A 63 0.89 13.13 11.79
N CYS A 64 -0.25 13.74 11.49
CA CYS A 64 -1.07 13.39 10.32
C CYS A 64 -0.33 13.69 9.00
N LYS A 65 0.50 14.73 8.97
CA LYS A 65 1.16 15.20 7.76
C LYS A 65 2.30 14.28 7.26
N PRO A 66 3.26 13.83 8.09
CA PRO A 66 4.21 12.78 7.71
C PRO A 66 3.52 11.49 7.28
N VAL A 67 2.55 11.05 8.08
CA VAL A 67 1.93 9.73 7.92
C VAL A 67 1.01 9.70 6.69
N GLY A 68 0.45 10.83 6.28
CA GLY A 68 -0.33 10.95 5.05
C GLY A 68 0.42 10.42 3.81
N HIS A 69 1.70 10.74 3.67
CA HIS A 69 2.53 10.27 2.55
C HIS A 69 2.74 8.75 2.58
N LEU A 70 2.89 8.18 3.77
CA LEU A 70 3.02 6.73 3.96
C LEU A 70 1.69 6.01 3.73
N ILE A 71 0.57 6.59 4.15
CA ILE A 71 -0.78 6.06 3.87
C ILE A 71 -1.06 6.07 2.37
N TYR A 72 -0.69 7.15 1.67
CA TYR A 72 -0.83 7.22 0.22
C TYR A 72 0.01 6.13 -0.47
N LEU A 73 1.26 5.94 -0.05
CA LEU A 73 2.09 4.86 -0.58
C LEU A 73 1.46 3.48 -0.33
N LEU A 74 0.93 3.25 0.88
CA LEU A 74 0.19 2.03 1.19
C LEU A 74 -1.01 1.83 0.27
N LYS A 75 -1.77 2.89 -0.04
CA LYS A 75 -2.87 2.82 -1.02
C LYS A 75 -2.40 2.40 -2.41
N VAL A 76 -1.29 2.97 -2.89
CA VAL A 76 -0.70 2.60 -4.20
C VAL A 76 -0.26 1.13 -4.20
N VAL A 77 0.32 0.68 -3.09
CA VAL A 77 0.76 -0.72 -2.90
C VAL A 77 -0.42 -1.68 -2.84
N ASP A 78 -1.51 -1.24 -2.21
CA ASP A 78 -2.76 -1.95 -2.04
C ASP A 78 -3.67 -1.89 -3.28
N ALA A 79 -3.30 -1.23 -4.38
CA ALA A 79 -4.14 -1.20 -5.58
C ALA A 79 -4.12 -2.58 -6.30
N ASP A 80 -5.30 -3.18 -6.54
CA ASP A 80 -5.44 -4.55 -7.09
C ASP A 80 -5.14 -4.64 -8.60
N ASP A 81 -5.14 -3.51 -9.31
CA ASP A 81 -5.17 -3.42 -10.77
C ASP A 81 -3.77 -3.35 -11.41
N LYS A 82 -2.74 -3.00 -10.63
CA LYS A 82 -1.40 -2.71 -11.14
C LYS A 82 -0.29 -3.31 -10.27
N PRO A 83 0.74 -3.93 -10.88
CA PRO A 83 1.94 -4.33 -10.16
C PRO A 83 2.63 -3.14 -9.47
N SER A 84 2.63 -3.15 -8.15
CA SER A 84 3.02 -1.98 -7.35
C SER A 84 4.50 -2.00 -6.91
N LEU A 85 5.22 -3.11 -7.11
CA LEU A 85 6.61 -3.26 -6.66
C LEU A 85 7.55 -2.18 -7.25
N GLY A 86 7.38 -1.83 -8.53
CA GLY A 86 8.17 -0.80 -9.21
C GLY A 86 7.98 0.62 -8.68
N TYR A 87 7.00 0.85 -7.80
CA TYR A 87 6.62 2.17 -7.29
C TYR A 87 7.02 2.40 -5.84
N ILE A 88 7.30 1.34 -5.08
CA ILE A 88 7.54 1.45 -3.64
C ILE A 88 8.77 2.29 -3.32
N TYR A 89 9.89 1.99 -3.96
CA TYR A 89 11.17 2.63 -3.62
C TYR A 89 11.09 4.15 -3.84
N GLU A 90 10.56 4.57 -4.99
CA GLU A 90 10.31 5.98 -5.30
C GLU A 90 9.32 6.60 -4.31
N GLY A 91 8.23 5.90 -3.98
CA GLY A 91 7.26 6.36 -2.99
C GLY A 91 7.88 6.59 -1.61
N MET A 92 8.82 5.73 -1.19
CA MET A 92 9.56 5.90 0.05
C MET A 92 10.50 7.11 0.01
N LEU A 93 11.23 7.30 -1.10
CA LEU A 93 12.08 8.49 -1.27
C LEU A 93 11.25 9.78 -1.19
N ARG A 94 10.10 9.82 -1.87
CA ARG A 94 9.18 10.96 -1.84
C ARG A 94 8.60 11.20 -0.46
N ALA A 95 8.20 10.14 0.26
CA ALA A 95 7.73 10.26 1.62
C ALA A 95 8.82 10.82 2.55
N GLU A 96 10.06 10.36 2.42
CA GLU A 96 11.18 10.89 3.20
C GLU A 96 11.46 12.36 2.89
N ASP A 97 11.49 12.74 1.61
CA ASP A 97 11.73 14.12 1.17
C ASP A 97 10.61 15.05 1.62
N ALA A 98 9.35 14.64 1.52
CA ALA A 98 8.21 15.42 1.98
C ALA A 98 8.25 15.67 3.51
N ILE A 99 8.71 14.69 4.28
CA ILE A 99 8.92 14.85 5.73
C ILE A 99 10.03 15.87 6.00
N LYS A 100 11.15 15.80 5.28
CA LYS A 100 12.25 16.78 5.42
C LYS A 100 11.78 18.20 5.09
N GLU A 101 11.06 18.37 3.99
CA GLU A 101 10.49 19.66 3.57
C GLU A 101 9.51 20.24 4.58
N MET A 102 8.63 19.39 5.15
CA MET A 102 7.70 19.83 6.19
C MET A 102 8.40 20.44 7.41
N PHE A 103 9.54 19.86 7.81
CA PHE A 103 10.37 20.39 8.88
C PHE A 103 11.38 21.44 8.40
N ARG A 104 11.19 22.02 7.21
CA ARG A 104 12.04 23.05 6.59
C ARG A 104 13.52 22.64 6.57
N GLN A 105 13.78 21.38 6.24
CA GLN A 105 15.13 20.79 6.25
C GLN A 105 15.85 20.84 7.61
N SER A 106 15.11 21.04 8.71
CA SER A 106 15.66 21.01 10.06
C SER A 106 15.98 19.57 10.46
N LYS A 107 17.27 19.22 10.36
CA LYS A 107 17.78 17.86 10.66
C LYS A 107 17.36 17.37 12.04
N THR A 108 17.42 18.21 13.07
CA THR A 108 17.04 17.82 14.43
C THR A 108 15.55 17.52 14.56
N ALA A 109 14.71 18.14 13.74
CA ALA A 109 13.26 17.96 13.79
C ALA A 109 12.78 16.75 12.97
N TYR A 110 13.31 16.53 11.76
CA TYR A 110 12.87 15.41 10.91
C TYR A 110 13.56 14.08 11.23
N GLN A 111 14.78 14.10 11.77
CA GLN A 111 15.60 12.89 11.91
C GLN A 111 14.95 11.78 12.75
N PRO A 112 14.19 12.05 13.82
CA PRO A 112 13.47 10.99 14.53
C PRO A 112 12.48 10.24 13.63
N TYR A 113 11.79 10.95 12.73
CA TYR A 113 10.82 10.37 11.80
C TYR A 113 11.51 9.54 10.72
N THR A 114 12.51 10.11 10.05
CA THR A 114 13.23 9.39 8.99
C THR A 114 14.02 8.21 9.55
N TYR A 115 14.50 8.28 10.79
CA TYR A 115 15.11 7.15 11.47
C TYR A 115 14.14 5.98 11.67
N ILE A 116 12.90 6.25 12.13
CA ILE A 116 11.89 5.21 12.31
C ILE A 116 11.54 4.57 10.96
N ILE A 117 11.31 5.40 9.94
CA ILE A 117 10.96 4.95 8.58
C ILE A 117 12.08 4.09 8.01
N ASN A 118 13.32 4.58 8.02
CA ASN A 118 14.47 3.86 7.50
C ASN A 118 14.76 2.59 8.29
N SER A 119 14.63 2.60 9.63
CA SER A 119 14.79 1.39 10.43
C SER A 119 13.76 0.31 10.08
N ARG A 120 12.52 0.70 9.77
CA ARG A 120 11.46 -0.22 9.35
C ARG A 120 11.70 -0.74 7.94
N TRP A 121 12.01 0.17 7.00
CA TRP A 121 12.42 -0.17 5.64
C TRP A 121 13.57 -1.17 5.64
N ASP A 122 14.55 -0.95 6.53
CA ASP A 122 15.76 -1.75 6.60
C ASP A 122 15.56 -3.17 7.14
N LYS A 123 14.59 -3.34 8.03
CA LYS A 123 14.34 -4.62 8.72
C LYS A 123 13.32 -5.49 7.98
N HIS A 124 12.33 -4.89 7.34
CA HIS A 124 11.12 -5.61 6.92
C HIS A 124 10.94 -5.72 5.40
N LEU A 125 11.73 -5.01 4.60
CA LEU A 125 11.56 -5.00 3.15
C LEU A 125 12.81 -5.54 2.43
N LYS A 126 12.58 -6.36 1.40
CA LYS A 126 13.64 -6.90 0.52
C LYS A 126 14.21 -5.77 -0.32
N LYS A 127 15.13 -4.98 0.25
CA LYS A 127 15.68 -3.76 -0.36
C LYS A 127 16.16 -3.98 -1.79
N ASP A 128 16.85 -5.09 -2.05
CA ASP A 128 17.46 -5.35 -3.35
C ASP A 128 16.41 -5.55 -4.44
N LEU A 129 15.30 -6.20 -4.10
CA LEU A 129 14.17 -6.36 -5.02
C LEU A 129 13.49 -5.03 -5.33
N HIS A 130 13.28 -4.19 -4.31
CA HIS A 130 12.63 -2.89 -4.47
C HIS A 130 13.54 -1.89 -5.20
N ALA A 131 14.85 -1.93 -4.90
CA ALA A 131 15.89 -1.18 -5.59
C ALA A 131 16.01 -1.59 -7.06
N ALA A 132 16.03 -2.89 -7.36
CA ALA A 132 16.07 -3.37 -8.74
C ALA A 132 14.81 -2.94 -9.50
N ALA A 133 13.63 -3.07 -8.88
CA ALA A 133 12.38 -2.63 -9.46
C ALA A 133 12.37 -1.11 -9.74
N TYR A 134 12.97 -0.31 -8.85
CA TYR A 134 13.13 1.13 -9.05
C TYR A 134 13.98 1.46 -10.26
N PHE A 135 15.16 0.85 -10.37
CA PHE A 135 16.06 1.04 -11.50
C PHE A 135 15.41 0.62 -12.82
N LEU A 136 14.70 -0.52 -12.81
CA LEU A 136 14.10 -1.08 -14.02
C LEU A 136 12.80 -0.37 -14.40
N ASN A 137 12.23 0.49 -13.55
CA ASN A 137 11.02 1.21 -13.89
C ASN A 137 11.33 2.41 -14.80
N PRO A 138 10.97 2.36 -16.11
CA PRO A 138 11.36 3.39 -17.08
C PRO A 138 10.77 4.76 -16.72
N LYS A 139 9.59 4.80 -16.08
CA LYS A 139 8.93 6.03 -15.61
C LYS A 139 9.80 6.83 -14.65
N PHE A 140 10.53 6.12 -13.78
CA PHE A 140 11.40 6.75 -12.80
C PHE A 140 12.83 6.87 -13.29
N PHE A 141 13.34 5.86 -13.99
CA PHE A 141 14.71 5.84 -14.49
C PHE A 141 14.99 6.98 -15.47
N PHE A 142 14.05 7.28 -16.38
CA PHE A 142 14.18 8.39 -17.33
C PHE A 142 13.70 9.73 -16.78
N ASN A 143 13.28 9.80 -15.52
CA ASN A 143 12.90 11.05 -14.89
C ASN A 143 14.15 11.88 -14.53
N GLU A 144 14.08 13.20 -14.72
CA GLU A 144 15.17 14.12 -14.34
C GLU A 144 15.52 14.05 -12.83
N ASN A 145 14.55 13.67 -12.00
CA ASN A 145 14.72 13.56 -10.55
C ASN A 145 15.22 12.17 -10.10
N TYR A 146 15.61 11.29 -11.02
CA TYR A 146 16.10 9.95 -10.68
C TYR A 146 17.32 10.02 -9.75
N LYS A 147 17.27 9.27 -8.64
CA LYS A 147 18.35 9.23 -7.64
C LYS A 147 19.06 7.89 -7.68
N GLU A 148 20.18 7.83 -8.40
CA GLU A 148 21.03 6.64 -8.41
C GLU A 148 21.85 6.56 -7.12
N ALA A 149 21.38 5.77 -6.15
CA ALA A 149 22.11 5.51 -4.92
C ALA A 149 22.96 4.22 -5.04
N PRO A 150 24.13 4.11 -4.38
CA PRO A 150 25.01 2.94 -4.52
C PRO A 150 24.36 1.60 -4.14
N ASN A 151 23.43 1.63 -3.18
CA ASN A 151 22.63 0.47 -2.79
C ASN A 151 21.65 0.03 -3.90
N VAL A 152 21.20 0.95 -4.76
CA VAL A 152 20.32 0.60 -5.88
C VAL A 152 21.04 -0.29 -6.89
N MET A 153 22.21 0.17 -7.34
CA MET A 153 23.01 -0.58 -8.30
C MET A 153 23.50 -1.92 -7.72
N ARG A 154 23.94 -1.92 -6.46
CA ARG A 154 24.34 -3.15 -5.77
C ARG A 154 23.19 -4.16 -5.70
N GLY A 155 22.02 -3.73 -5.24
CA GLY A 155 20.84 -4.60 -5.12
C GLY A 155 20.39 -5.15 -6.48
N LEU A 156 20.46 -4.34 -7.54
CA LEU A 156 20.17 -4.79 -8.91
C LEU A 156 21.15 -5.87 -9.38
N LEU A 157 22.45 -5.66 -9.21
CA LEU A 157 23.47 -6.64 -9.63
C LEU A 157 23.38 -7.94 -8.84
N ASP A 158 23.14 -7.87 -7.52
CA ASP A 158 22.96 -9.03 -6.66
C ASP A 158 21.71 -9.83 -7.10
N LEU A 159 20.61 -9.15 -7.42
CA LEU A 159 19.38 -9.78 -7.90
C LEU A 159 19.52 -10.38 -9.29
N VAL A 160 20.16 -9.68 -10.23
CA VAL A 160 20.44 -10.19 -11.59
C VAL A 160 21.31 -11.44 -11.53
N ASN A 161 22.38 -11.41 -10.73
CA ASN A 161 23.24 -12.58 -10.53
C ASN A 161 22.47 -13.77 -9.96
N PHE A 162 21.66 -13.53 -8.92
CA PHE A 162 20.81 -14.56 -8.32
C PHE A 162 19.81 -15.14 -9.32
N TYR A 163 19.08 -14.28 -10.03
CA TYR A 163 18.09 -14.70 -11.03
C TYR A 163 18.72 -15.49 -12.17
N CYS A 164 19.83 -15.01 -12.72
CA CYS A 164 20.54 -15.69 -13.79
C CYS A 164 21.06 -17.07 -13.36
N LYS A 165 21.60 -17.18 -12.14
CA LYS A 165 22.03 -18.46 -11.57
C LYS A 165 20.87 -19.46 -11.45
N CYS A 166 19.71 -19.02 -10.96
CA CYS A 166 18.54 -19.91 -10.81
C CYS A 166 17.92 -20.34 -12.15
N ASN A 167 18.07 -19.54 -13.20
CA ASN A 167 17.42 -19.76 -14.50
C ASN A 167 18.40 -20.17 -15.61
N ASN A 168 19.66 -20.49 -15.28
CA ASN A 168 20.73 -20.82 -16.23
C ASN A 168 20.90 -19.77 -17.36
N LEU A 169 20.84 -18.49 -16.99
CA LEU A 169 21.08 -17.36 -17.89
C LEU A 169 22.50 -16.79 -17.72
N ASP A 170 23.01 -16.13 -18.74
CA ASP A 170 24.30 -15.42 -18.67
C ASP A 170 24.12 -14.07 -17.96
N SER A 171 24.69 -13.94 -16.76
CA SER A 171 24.64 -12.69 -15.98
C SER A 171 25.49 -11.58 -16.60
N VAL A 172 26.60 -11.90 -17.28
CA VAL A 172 27.44 -10.91 -17.96
C VAL A 172 26.67 -10.32 -19.15
N GLN A 173 25.91 -11.16 -19.87
CA GLN A 173 25.04 -10.69 -20.93
C GLN A 173 23.94 -9.76 -20.39
N ALA A 174 23.28 -10.13 -19.28
CA ALA A 174 22.30 -9.26 -18.63
C ALA A 174 22.91 -7.90 -18.23
N MET A 175 24.14 -7.89 -17.71
CA MET A 175 24.85 -6.65 -17.35
C MET A 175 25.20 -5.79 -18.58
N LYS A 176 25.56 -6.40 -19.71
CA LYS A 176 25.76 -5.65 -20.97
C LYS A 176 24.45 -5.01 -21.45
N GLU A 177 23.36 -5.74 -21.36
CA GLU A 177 22.02 -5.25 -21.73
C GLU A 177 21.55 -4.11 -20.80
N MET A 178 21.97 -4.10 -19.53
CA MET A 178 21.73 -2.97 -18.62
C MET A 178 22.35 -1.68 -19.15
N HIS A 179 23.52 -1.74 -19.81
CA HIS A 179 24.11 -0.57 -20.46
C HIS A 179 23.30 -0.09 -21.66
N LEU A 180 22.66 -0.99 -22.41
CA LEU A 180 21.79 -0.60 -23.53
C LEU A 180 20.58 0.20 -23.03
N PHE A 181 19.95 -0.26 -21.95
CA PHE A 181 18.84 0.45 -21.31
C PHE A 181 19.29 1.79 -20.73
N ARG A 182 20.38 1.79 -19.96
CA ARG A 182 20.92 2.98 -19.28
C ARG A 182 21.33 4.08 -20.25
N ASP A 183 22.01 3.70 -21.33
CA ASP A 183 22.55 4.65 -22.30
C ASP A 183 21.55 4.97 -23.43
N GLN A 184 20.31 4.47 -23.35
CA GLN A 184 19.27 4.62 -24.38
C GLN A 184 19.77 4.23 -25.79
N LYS A 185 20.32 3.01 -25.90
CA LYS A 185 20.86 2.48 -27.16
C LYS A 185 19.92 1.47 -27.80
N GLU A 186 20.08 1.30 -29.11
CA GLU A 186 19.35 0.32 -29.92
C GLU A 186 17.83 0.47 -29.79
N SER A 187 17.10 -0.54 -29.32
CA SER A 187 15.65 -0.46 -29.16
C SER A 187 15.17 0.63 -28.19
N PHE A 188 16.06 1.13 -27.32
CA PHE A 188 15.79 2.21 -26.37
C PHE A 188 16.10 3.62 -26.90
N ASP A 189 16.63 3.78 -28.12
CA ASP A 189 16.94 5.10 -28.73
C ASP A 189 15.71 5.80 -29.33
N ARG A 190 14.62 5.03 -29.53
CA ARG A 190 13.42 5.51 -30.21
C ARG A 190 12.79 6.71 -29.50
N GLN A 191 12.26 7.65 -30.28
CA GLN A 191 11.67 8.89 -29.74
C GLN A 191 10.47 8.63 -28.81
N GLU A 192 9.78 7.51 -29.00
CA GLU A 192 8.60 7.14 -28.23
C GLU A 192 8.92 6.53 -26.85
N VAL A 193 10.19 6.17 -26.59
CA VAL A 193 10.63 5.47 -25.36
C VAL A 193 10.30 6.26 -24.10
N ILE A 194 10.60 7.56 -24.08
CA ILE A 194 10.39 8.41 -22.91
C ILE A 194 8.89 8.77 -22.73
N PRO A 195 8.16 9.21 -23.77
CA PRO A 195 6.70 9.43 -23.64
C PRO A 195 5.97 8.17 -23.17
N ALA A 196 6.25 7.01 -23.79
CA ALA A 196 5.60 5.76 -23.45
C ALA A 196 5.92 5.29 -22.03
N ALA A 197 7.08 5.65 -21.47
CA ALA A 197 7.42 5.31 -20.08
C ALA A 197 6.49 5.96 -19.05
N SER A 198 5.87 7.10 -19.38
CA SER A 198 4.93 7.79 -18.50
C SER A 198 3.50 7.25 -18.60
N GLU A 199 3.13 6.71 -19.77
CA GLU A 199 1.78 6.27 -20.12
C GLU A 199 1.57 4.77 -19.93
N LEU A 200 2.58 3.95 -20.23
CA LEU A 200 2.47 2.49 -20.17
C LEU A 200 2.83 1.95 -18.79
N LYS A 201 2.29 0.76 -18.50
CA LYS A 201 2.76 -0.01 -17.34
C LYS A 201 4.21 -0.42 -17.55
N PRO A 202 5.03 -0.47 -16.48
CA PRO A 202 6.46 -0.78 -16.63
C PRO A 202 6.73 -2.11 -17.34
N ASP A 203 5.98 -3.17 -17.05
CA ASP A 203 6.17 -4.47 -17.69
C ASP A 203 5.77 -4.48 -19.18
N GLU A 204 4.70 -3.77 -19.55
CA GLU A 204 4.27 -3.57 -20.94
C GLU A 204 5.30 -2.78 -21.74
N TRP A 205 5.84 -1.72 -21.14
CA TRP A 205 6.92 -0.93 -21.72
C TRP A 205 8.14 -1.83 -22.01
N TRP A 206 8.54 -2.69 -21.07
CA TRP A 206 9.63 -3.65 -21.30
C TRP A 206 9.33 -4.63 -22.41
N ARG A 207 8.08 -5.07 -22.59
CA ARG A 207 7.70 -5.96 -23.72
C ARG A 207 7.88 -5.28 -25.08
N LEU A 208 7.56 -3.99 -25.17
CA LEU A 208 7.62 -3.23 -26.43
C LEU A 208 9.05 -2.79 -26.78
N PHE A 209 9.77 -2.22 -25.81
CA PHE A 209 11.07 -1.57 -26.06
C PHE A 209 12.27 -2.41 -25.64
N GLY A 210 12.08 -3.49 -24.87
CA GLY A 210 13.17 -4.35 -24.36
C GLY A 210 13.77 -5.32 -25.37
N GLY A 211 13.46 -5.20 -26.67
CA GLY A 211 13.86 -6.17 -27.70
C GLY A 211 15.38 -6.36 -27.87
N SER A 212 16.16 -5.29 -27.68
CA SER A 212 17.64 -5.37 -27.70
C SER A 212 18.26 -5.92 -26.42
N ALA A 213 17.45 -6.17 -25.39
CA ALA A 213 17.89 -6.57 -24.06
C ALA A 213 17.14 -7.83 -23.58
N PRO A 214 17.21 -8.97 -24.30
CA PRO A 214 16.32 -10.12 -24.06
C PRO A 214 16.50 -10.80 -22.69
N CYS A 215 17.71 -10.79 -22.11
CA CYS A 215 17.96 -11.35 -20.78
C CYS A 215 17.41 -10.40 -19.70
N LEU A 216 17.75 -9.11 -19.80
CA LEU A 216 17.28 -8.08 -18.88
C LEU A 216 15.76 -7.88 -18.97
N GLN A 217 15.18 -7.95 -20.17
CA GLN A 217 13.75 -7.85 -20.41
C GLN A 217 12.97 -8.91 -19.62
N LYS A 218 13.44 -10.17 -19.61
CA LYS A 218 12.82 -11.25 -18.82
C LYS A 218 12.88 -10.94 -17.32
N ILE A 219 14.02 -10.46 -16.85
CA ILE A 219 14.23 -10.07 -15.45
C ILE A 219 13.29 -8.92 -15.08
N ALA A 220 13.27 -7.86 -15.89
CA ALA A 220 12.48 -6.66 -15.66
C ALA A 220 10.99 -6.94 -15.66
N ILE A 221 10.46 -7.66 -16.65
CA ILE A 221 9.06 -8.08 -16.68
C ILE A 221 8.73 -8.89 -15.43
N ARG A 222 9.59 -9.86 -15.06
CA ARG A 222 9.33 -10.72 -13.90
C ARG A 222 9.26 -9.94 -12.60
N ILE A 223 10.18 -9.00 -12.38
CA ILE A 223 10.23 -8.14 -11.19
C ILE A 223 9.06 -7.17 -11.19
N LEU A 224 8.89 -6.41 -12.27
CA LEU A 224 7.91 -5.34 -12.35
C LEU A 224 6.48 -5.86 -12.37
N SER A 225 6.24 -7.12 -12.72
CA SER A 225 4.91 -7.75 -12.64
C SER A 225 4.57 -8.34 -11.26
N GLN A 226 5.42 -8.19 -10.24
CA GLN A 226 5.13 -8.70 -8.90
C GLN A 226 4.18 -7.76 -8.14
N ALA A 227 3.20 -8.36 -7.44
CA ALA A 227 2.48 -7.67 -6.38
C ALA A 227 3.40 -7.52 -5.15
N SER A 228 3.27 -6.40 -4.44
CA SER A 228 4.06 -6.11 -3.24
C SER A 228 3.25 -6.10 -1.95
N ALA A 229 1.93 -6.26 -2.05
CA ALA A 229 1.01 -6.37 -0.92
C ALA A 229 0.34 -7.74 -0.87
N SER A 230 0.12 -8.26 0.34
CA SER A 230 -0.74 -9.43 0.58
C SER A 230 -2.23 -9.05 0.71
N SER A 231 -2.55 -7.75 0.80
CA SER A 231 -3.92 -7.23 1.00
C SER A 231 -4.86 -7.56 -0.16
N GLY A 232 -4.35 -7.69 -1.39
CA GLY A 232 -5.13 -8.20 -2.53
C GLY A 232 -5.66 -9.61 -2.28
N CYS A 233 -4.90 -10.45 -1.56
CA CYS A 233 -5.37 -11.75 -1.11
C CYS A 233 -6.45 -11.62 -0.02
N GLU A 234 -6.28 -10.69 0.95
CA GLU A 234 -7.25 -10.46 2.04
C GLU A 234 -8.64 -10.04 1.54
N ARG A 235 -8.72 -9.32 0.42
CA ARG A 235 -10.01 -8.94 -0.20
C ARG A 235 -10.70 -10.10 -0.88
N ASN A 236 -9.94 -10.98 -1.52
CA ASN A 236 -10.49 -12.23 -1.98
C ASN A 236 -11.04 -13.00 -0.77
N TRP A 237 -10.27 -13.10 0.32
CA TRP A 237 -10.71 -13.75 1.55
C TRP A 237 -11.96 -13.11 2.18
N SER A 238 -12.14 -11.78 2.14
CA SER A 238 -13.33 -11.13 2.70
C SER A 238 -14.60 -11.37 1.86
N LEU A 239 -14.47 -11.46 0.53
CA LEU A 239 -15.53 -11.98 -0.35
C LEU A 239 -15.86 -13.45 -0.03
N PHE A 240 -14.86 -14.25 0.34
CA PHE A 240 -15.05 -15.64 0.73
C PHE A 240 -15.62 -15.83 2.13
N ASP A 241 -15.35 -14.95 3.08
CA ASP A 241 -15.98 -14.96 4.42
C ASP A 241 -17.51 -14.80 4.32
N GLN A 242 -17.99 -14.12 3.26
CA GLN A 242 -19.42 -14.07 2.93
C GLN A 242 -19.98 -15.40 2.40
N ILE A 243 -19.15 -16.19 1.70
CA ILE A 243 -19.50 -17.54 1.19
C ILE A 243 -19.41 -18.58 2.31
N HIS A 244 -18.49 -18.38 3.25
CA HIS A 244 -18.26 -19.16 4.47
C HIS A 244 -18.80 -18.46 5.71
N THR A 245 -20.08 -18.10 5.74
CA THR A 245 -20.66 -17.68 7.03
C THR A 245 -20.62 -18.86 8.01
N LYS A 246 -20.17 -18.62 9.25
CA LYS A 246 -20.18 -19.59 10.38
C LYS A 246 -21.53 -20.31 10.58
N ARG A 247 -22.60 -19.79 9.96
CA ARG A 247 -23.97 -20.27 10.09
C ARG A 247 -24.42 -21.22 8.99
N ARG A 248 -23.75 -21.36 7.83
CA ARG A 248 -24.33 -22.12 6.69
C ARG A 248 -23.43 -22.85 5.67
N ASN A 249 -22.12 -23.00 5.84
CA ASN A 249 -21.33 -23.87 4.94
C ASN A 249 -20.10 -24.50 5.60
N ARG A 250 -20.14 -25.83 5.81
CA ARG A 250 -18.94 -26.66 6.04
C ARG A 250 -18.45 -27.19 4.69
N LEU A 251 -17.85 -26.32 3.88
CA LEU A 251 -17.11 -26.79 2.70
C LEU A 251 -15.78 -27.37 3.17
N GLU A 252 -15.42 -28.53 2.64
CA GLU A 252 -14.11 -29.16 2.84
C GLU A 252 -12.99 -28.23 2.35
N HIS A 253 -11.87 -28.20 3.07
CA HIS A 253 -10.75 -27.29 2.81
C HIS A 253 -10.22 -27.36 1.37
N TYR A 254 -10.22 -28.54 0.75
CA TYR A 254 -9.79 -28.72 -0.65
C TYR A 254 -10.73 -28.02 -1.65
N ARG A 255 -12.05 -28.08 -1.44
CA ARG A 255 -13.03 -27.42 -2.33
C ARG A 255 -12.95 -25.90 -2.21
N LEU A 256 -12.66 -25.41 -1.01
CA LEU A 256 -12.42 -23.99 -0.79
C LEU A 256 -11.20 -23.51 -1.57
N ASN A 257 -10.09 -24.25 -1.52
CA ASN A 257 -8.89 -23.93 -2.29
C ASN A 257 -9.18 -23.88 -3.81
N ASP A 258 -9.87 -24.89 -4.35
CA ASP A 258 -10.25 -24.91 -5.77
C ASP A 258 -11.12 -23.71 -6.16
N ILE A 259 -12.08 -23.34 -5.32
CA ILE A 259 -12.96 -22.18 -5.56
C ILE A 259 -12.14 -20.88 -5.51
N VAL A 260 -11.25 -20.72 -4.53
CA VAL A 260 -10.36 -19.55 -4.41
C VAL A 260 -9.48 -19.44 -5.66
N TYR A 261 -8.85 -20.53 -6.07
CA TYR A 261 -8.00 -20.59 -7.25
C TYR A 261 -8.78 -20.22 -8.53
N VAL A 262 -9.93 -20.84 -8.77
CA VAL A 262 -10.73 -20.59 -9.99
C VAL A 262 -11.26 -19.16 -10.00
N THR A 263 -11.83 -18.68 -8.90
CA THR A 263 -12.41 -17.33 -8.82
C THR A 263 -11.34 -16.25 -8.98
N TYR A 264 -10.19 -16.42 -8.33
CA TYR A 264 -9.07 -15.48 -8.46
C TYR A 264 -8.53 -15.45 -9.89
N ASN A 265 -8.30 -16.61 -10.51
CA ASN A 265 -7.81 -16.67 -11.89
C ASN A 265 -8.84 -16.16 -12.91
N LEU A 266 -10.14 -16.38 -12.67
CA LEU A 266 -11.19 -15.79 -13.50
C LEU A 266 -11.21 -14.27 -13.39
N ARG A 267 -11.02 -13.72 -12.18
CA ARG A 267 -10.89 -12.28 -11.96
C ARG A 267 -9.65 -11.70 -12.66
N LEU A 268 -8.50 -12.38 -12.58
CA LEU A 268 -7.30 -11.96 -13.31
C LEU A 268 -7.53 -11.97 -14.82
N LYS A 269 -8.20 -13.00 -15.35
CA LYS A 269 -8.53 -13.08 -16.77
C LYS A 269 -9.53 -12.00 -17.18
N SER A 270 -10.56 -11.72 -16.38
CA SER A 270 -11.52 -10.65 -16.69
C SER A 270 -10.87 -9.28 -16.62
N SER A 271 -10.03 -9.00 -15.63
CA SER A 271 -9.27 -7.74 -15.55
C SER A 271 -8.26 -7.61 -16.70
N GLN A 272 -7.70 -8.71 -17.20
CA GLN A 272 -6.89 -8.71 -18.41
C GLN A 272 -7.73 -8.49 -19.68
N VAL A 273 -9.01 -8.88 -19.71
CA VAL A 273 -9.94 -8.66 -20.83
C VAL A 273 -10.56 -7.26 -20.81
N ASP A 274 -10.91 -6.73 -19.64
CA ASP A 274 -11.34 -5.33 -19.47
C ASP A 274 -10.23 -4.36 -19.88
N PHE A 275 -8.96 -4.72 -19.64
CA PHE A 275 -7.78 -4.03 -20.18
C PHE A 275 -7.76 -3.95 -21.72
N TRP A 276 -8.37 -4.91 -22.44
CA TRP A 276 -8.52 -4.87 -23.90
C TRP A 276 -9.83 -4.21 -24.38
N VAL A 277 -10.78 -3.91 -23.49
CA VAL A 277 -12.14 -3.46 -23.86
C VAL A 277 -12.46 -2.04 -23.39
N THR A 278 -11.71 -1.45 -22.46
CA THR A 278 -11.90 -0.04 -22.04
C THR A 278 -10.74 0.86 -22.44
N GLU A 279 -10.59 1.10 -23.75
CA GLU A 279 -9.93 2.30 -24.27
C GLU A 279 -10.96 3.44 -24.31
N GLU A 280 -11.55 3.85 -23.16
CA GLU A 280 -12.29 5.13 -23.05
C GLU A 280 -12.70 5.52 -21.61
N VAL A 281 -11.82 5.37 -20.61
CA VAL A 281 -11.87 6.23 -19.42
C VAL A 281 -10.44 6.54 -19.01
N VAL A 282 -9.97 7.75 -19.35
CA VAL A 282 -8.73 8.29 -18.78
C VAL A 282 -9.01 8.60 -17.30
N GLU A 283 -8.93 7.58 -16.44
CA GLU A 283 -8.66 7.84 -15.04
C GLU A 283 -7.23 8.39 -14.98
N LYS A 284 -7.10 9.65 -14.53
CA LYS A 284 -5.79 10.23 -14.25
C LYS A 284 -5.07 9.31 -13.25
N GLU A 285 -3.98 8.70 -13.71
CA GLU A 285 -3.07 7.95 -12.86
C GLU A 285 -2.64 8.76 -11.63
N PRO A 286 -2.32 8.09 -10.51
CA PRO A 286 -1.93 8.72 -9.26
C PRO A 286 -0.62 9.49 -9.43
N ASN A 287 -0.73 10.75 -9.84
CA ASN A 287 0.38 11.66 -9.87
C ASN A 287 0.61 12.08 -8.42
N PHE A 288 1.68 11.61 -7.77
CA PHE A 288 1.97 11.96 -6.38
C PHE A 288 1.84 13.48 -6.21
N PRO A 289 0.83 13.96 -5.46
CA PRO A 289 0.61 15.39 -5.34
C PRO A 289 1.84 16.03 -4.71
N SER A 290 2.33 17.09 -5.33
CA SER A 290 3.47 17.85 -4.80
C SER A 290 3.11 18.59 -3.50
N ASN A 291 1.82 18.73 -3.20
CA ASN A 291 1.30 19.37 -2.02
C ASN A 291 0.48 18.39 -1.17
N VAL A 292 0.75 18.43 0.14
CA VAL A 292 0.05 17.68 1.18
C VAL A 292 -1.45 17.94 1.16
N ASP A 293 -1.90 19.17 0.97
CA ASP A 293 -3.34 19.47 1.00
C ASP A 293 -4.09 18.78 -0.16
N ASP A 294 -3.43 18.60 -1.30
CA ASP A 294 -3.99 17.87 -2.44
C ASP A 294 -3.93 16.35 -2.22
N LEU A 295 -2.85 15.84 -1.62
CA LEU A 295 -2.73 14.44 -1.19
C LEU A 295 -3.78 14.07 -0.13
N LEU A 296 -4.08 14.98 0.81
CA LEU A 296 -5.14 14.79 1.80
C LEU A 296 -6.53 14.83 1.17
N ARG A 297 -6.75 15.71 0.18
CA ARG A 297 -8.01 15.76 -0.58
C ARG A 297 -8.24 14.53 -1.44
N GLU A 298 -7.20 14.00 -2.07
CA GLU A 298 -7.28 12.71 -2.79
C GLU A 298 -7.57 11.57 -1.84
N ILE A 299 -6.91 11.55 -0.66
CA ILE A 299 -7.21 10.55 0.37
C ILE A 299 -8.68 10.63 0.81
N ASP A 300 -9.21 11.85 0.98
CA ASP A 300 -10.59 12.09 1.40
C ASP A 300 -11.62 11.76 0.30
N ALA A 301 -11.34 12.09 -0.97
CA ALA A 301 -12.26 11.85 -2.10
C ALA A 301 -12.62 10.37 -2.27
N ASP A 302 -11.63 9.48 -2.13
CA ASP A 302 -11.83 8.03 -2.23
C ASP A 302 -12.67 7.47 -1.06
N LEU A 303 -12.53 8.06 0.14
CA LEU A 303 -13.28 7.64 1.33
C LEU A 303 -14.78 7.90 1.16
N TYR A 304 -15.18 8.95 0.42
CA TYR A 304 -16.59 9.25 0.16
C TYR A 304 -17.15 8.49 -1.06
N GLN A 305 -16.35 8.20 -2.09
CA GLN A 305 -16.82 7.42 -3.24
C GLN A 305 -17.12 5.96 -2.89
N SER A 306 -16.43 5.38 -1.91
CA SER A 306 -16.73 4.04 -1.37
C SER A 306 -17.98 3.98 -0.45
N GLY A 307 -18.63 5.12 -0.17
CA GLY A 307 -19.75 5.24 0.78
C GLY A 307 -21.16 5.18 0.17
N GLY A 308 -21.30 4.91 -1.13
CA GLY A 308 -22.58 4.84 -1.82
C GLY A 308 -23.38 3.57 -1.53
N GLY A 309 -23.92 3.42 -0.32
CA GLY A 309 -24.74 2.26 0.06
C GLY A 309 -25.62 2.49 1.28
N SER A 310 -26.83 3.01 1.04
CA SER A 310 -28.02 3.04 1.90
C SER A 310 -27.89 3.61 3.32
N SER A 311 -28.49 4.79 3.50
CA SER A 311 -28.98 5.29 4.79
C SER A 311 -29.84 4.26 5.52
N GLY A 312 -29.60 4.10 6.83
CA GLY A 312 -30.40 3.27 7.72
C GLY A 312 -29.94 3.43 9.16
N LEU A 313 -30.59 4.35 9.88
CA LEU A 313 -30.50 4.52 11.33
C LEU A 313 -30.81 3.19 12.05
N TYR A 314 -29.90 2.71 12.91
CA TYR A 314 -30.26 1.77 13.97
C TYR A 314 -29.59 2.19 15.27
N ALA A 315 -30.41 2.76 16.16
CA ALA A 315 -30.12 2.86 17.57
C ALA A 315 -30.06 1.45 18.17
N ALA A 316 -28.99 1.11 18.88
CA ALA A 316 -28.95 -0.08 19.71
C ALA A 316 -29.17 0.32 21.16
N SER A 317 -30.31 -0.12 21.70
CA SER A 317 -30.66 -0.04 23.12
C SER A 317 -29.64 -0.77 23.98
N LEU A 318 -29.37 -0.19 25.14
CA LEU A 318 -28.84 -0.89 26.31
C LEU A 318 -29.85 -1.97 26.71
N ASP A 319 -29.41 -3.23 26.79
CA ASP A 319 -29.96 -4.10 27.83
C ASP A 319 -28.96 -5.15 28.30
N SER A 320 -28.93 -5.27 29.62
CA SER A 320 -28.16 -6.20 30.41
C SER A 320 -28.84 -7.57 30.42
N SER A 321 -28.07 -8.66 30.28
CA SER A 321 -28.35 -9.93 30.96
C SER A 321 -27.09 -10.79 30.94
N ALA A 322 -26.62 -11.13 32.13
CA ALA A 322 -25.66 -12.18 32.38
C ALA A 322 -26.36 -13.54 32.23
N ASP A 323 -25.69 -14.52 31.61
CA ASP A 323 -25.77 -15.90 32.09
C ASP A 323 -24.54 -16.73 31.69
N GLN A 324 -24.26 -17.73 32.52
CA GLN A 324 -23.01 -18.47 32.67
C GLN A 324 -22.90 -19.71 31.78
N GLY A 325 -21.66 -20.09 31.47
CA GLY A 325 -21.19 -21.50 31.55
C GLY A 325 -21.36 -22.40 30.32
N GLY A 326 -20.23 -22.92 29.80
CA GLY A 326 -20.20 -24.06 28.89
C GLY A 326 -18.86 -24.23 28.19
N ASN A 327 -18.00 -25.08 28.76
CA ASN A 327 -16.63 -25.39 28.35
C ASN A 327 -16.62 -26.46 27.24
N GLU A 328 -16.06 -26.18 26.06
CA GLU A 328 -15.63 -27.20 25.08
C GLU A 328 -14.23 -26.84 24.55
N GLY A 329 -13.31 -27.79 24.64
CA GLY A 329 -11.87 -27.58 24.56
C GLY A 329 -11.33 -27.19 23.19
N GLU A 330 -10.37 -26.26 23.21
CA GLU A 330 -9.49 -25.95 22.08
C GLU A 330 -8.26 -26.88 22.16
N ASP A 331 -8.15 -27.84 21.24
CA ASP A 331 -6.87 -28.45 20.90
C ASP A 331 -6.05 -27.42 20.12
N HIS A 332 -5.10 -26.77 20.81
CA HIS A 332 -4.09 -25.95 20.16
C HIS A 332 -3.00 -26.84 19.56
N PRO A 333 -2.57 -26.62 18.31
CA PRO A 333 -1.45 -27.35 17.72
C PRO A 333 -0.18 -27.09 18.54
N THR A 334 0.57 -28.16 18.81
CA THR A 334 1.83 -28.05 19.54
C THR A 334 2.96 -27.58 18.62
N GLU A 335 4.01 -27.01 19.20
CA GLU A 335 5.22 -26.54 18.50
C GLU A 335 5.79 -27.56 17.50
N ALA A 336 5.60 -28.86 17.77
CA ALA A 336 5.99 -29.95 16.87
C ALA A 336 5.19 -29.99 15.56
N ASP A 337 3.90 -29.64 15.60
CA ASP A 337 3.02 -29.60 14.42
C ASP A 337 3.40 -28.43 13.50
N LEU A 338 3.88 -27.33 14.07
CA LEU A 338 4.37 -26.17 13.32
C LEU A 338 5.75 -26.40 12.70
N GLN A 339 6.61 -27.20 13.34
CA GLN A 339 7.92 -27.56 12.78
C GLN A 339 7.82 -28.55 11.61
N GLN A 340 6.84 -29.46 11.63
CA GLN A 340 6.63 -30.38 10.50
C GLN A 340 6.13 -29.64 9.25
N VAL A 341 5.25 -28.64 9.42
CA VAL A 341 4.78 -27.80 8.29
C VAL A 341 5.91 -26.97 7.69
N LEU A 342 6.91 -26.57 8.49
CA LEU A 342 8.07 -25.83 7.98
C LEU A 342 9.10 -26.72 7.27
N ALA A 343 9.16 -28.02 7.59
CA ALA A 343 10.06 -28.96 6.92
C ALA A 343 9.58 -29.36 5.51
N ASP A 344 8.27 -29.33 5.26
CA ASP A 344 7.68 -29.71 3.97
C ASP A 344 7.76 -28.59 2.89
N PHE A 345 8.35 -27.42 3.22
CA PHE A 345 8.53 -26.30 2.29
C PHE A 345 9.93 -26.20 1.66
N ASP A 346 10.88 -27.04 2.09
CA ASP A 346 12.29 -26.97 1.66
C ASP A 346 12.74 -28.15 0.75
N ASP A 347 11.82 -28.90 0.14
CA ASP A 347 12.11 -29.85 -0.96
C ASP A 347 11.63 -29.35 -2.34
#